data_AF-Q1IHG5-F1
#
_entry.id   AF-Q1IHG5-F1
#
_cell.length_a   1.000
_cell.length_b   1.000
_cell.length_c   1.000
_cell.angle_alpha   90.00
_cell.angle_beta   90.00
_cell.angle_gamma   90.00
#
_symmetry.space_group_name_H-M   'P 1'
#
loop_
_entity.id
_entity.type
_entity.pdbx_description
1 polymer ?
#
loop_
_entity_poly.entity_id
_entity_poly.type
_entity_poly.pdbx_seq_one_letter_code
_entity_poly.pdbx_strand_id
1 'polypeptide(L)'
;MSQVGYEQASIAIERPEAFSALRSSVERTFSPANVEKFLKKLVSKSVNVRDFEAVLQKKLLEQVDATLASSGTTAVSLWQQLTVADQGQMREFYLTRLEELDNGLRKKYNKIYRYY
;
A
#
# COMPACT_ATOMS: atom_id res chain seq x y z
N MET A 1 -7.39 26.28 -32.28
CA MET A 1 -7.03 24.90 -31.87
C MET A 1 -7.29 24.81 -30.38
N SER A 2 -8.41 24.21 -29.97
CA SER A 2 -8.77 24.09 -28.55
C SER A 2 -8.02 22.91 -27.94
N GLN A 3 -7.07 23.18 -27.04
CA GLN A 3 -6.52 22.14 -26.17
C GLN A 3 -7.63 21.63 -25.28
N VAL A 4 -8.10 20.41 -25.54
CA VAL A 4 -8.90 19.66 -24.58
C VAL A 4 -7.95 19.25 -23.45
N GLY A 5 -7.94 20.03 -22.37
CA GLY A 5 -7.36 19.59 -21.11
C GLY A 5 -8.19 18.42 -20.61
N TYR A 6 -7.59 17.24 -20.53
CA TYR A 6 -8.21 16.11 -19.85
C TYR A 6 -8.23 16.44 -18.35
N GLU A 7 -9.31 17.04 -17.87
CA GLU A 7 -9.61 17.08 -16.44
C GLU A 7 -10.05 15.69 -16.03
N GLN A 8 -9.12 14.94 -15.43
CA GLN A 8 -9.43 13.66 -14.80
C GLN A 8 -10.39 13.95 -13.63
N ALA A 9 -11.68 13.74 -13.84
CA ALA A 9 -12.66 13.78 -12.76
C ALA A 9 -12.18 12.81 -11.67
N SER A 10 -11.95 13.34 -10.48
CA SER A 10 -11.54 12.53 -9.33
C SER A 10 -12.67 11.55 -9.05
N ILE A 11 -12.46 10.26 -9.31
CA ILE A 11 -13.46 9.23 -9.03
C ILE A 11 -13.72 9.25 -7.53
N ALA A 12 -14.96 9.53 -7.14
CA ALA A 12 -15.33 9.57 -5.73
C ALA A 12 -15.09 8.21 -5.08
N ILE A 13 -14.57 8.21 -3.85
CA ILE A 13 -14.41 6.98 -3.06
C ILE A 13 -15.79 6.48 -2.64
N GLU A 14 -16.13 5.26 -3.06
CA GLU A 14 -17.46 4.67 -2.83
C GLU A 14 -17.56 3.98 -1.46
N ARG A 15 -16.43 3.49 -0.93
CA ARG A 15 -16.33 2.79 0.35
C ARG A 15 -15.40 3.54 1.30
N PRO A 16 -15.78 4.76 1.75
CA PRO A 16 -14.88 5.68 2.44
C PRO A 16 -14.33 5.14 3.77
N GLU A 17 -15.12 4.38 4.53
CA GLU A 17 -14.68 3.82 5.82
C GLU A 17 -13.58 2.77 5.63
N ALA A 18 -13.83 1.76 4.79
CA ALA A 18 -12.86 0.71 4.49
C ALA A 18 -11.60 1.28 3.81
N PHE A 19 -11.80 2.25 2.89
CA PHE A 19 -10.70 2.92 2.21
C PHE A 19 -9.84 3.71 3.19
N SER A 20 -10.45 4.52 4.05
CA SER A 20 -9.73 5.32 5.05
C SER A 20 -8.95 4.43 6.02
N ALA A 21 -9.57 3.35 6.52
CA ALA A 21 -8.92 2.41 7.43
C ALA A 21 -7.68 1.75 6.81
N LEU A 22 -7.80 1.28 5.57
CA LEU A 22 -6.67 0.67 4.85
C LEU A 22 -5.59 1.71 4.52
N ARG A 23 -6.00 2.90 4.08
CA ARG A 23 -5.09 4.01 3.78
C ARG A 23 -4.25 4.38 4.99
N SER A 24 -4.88 4.55 6.15
CA SER A 24 -4.17 4.87 7.38
C SER A 24 -3.22 3.76 7.83
N SER A 25 -3.54 2.49 7.55
CA SER A 25 -2.61 1.38 7.80
C SER A 25 -1.38 1.44 6.89
N VAL A 26 -1.57 1.75 5.60
CA VAL A 26 -0.47 2.00 4.67
C VAL A 26 0.36 3.20 5.16
N GLU A 27 -0.25 4.31 5.53
CA GLU A 27 0.48 5.49 6.04
C GLU A 27 1.33 5.15 7.28
N ARG A 28 0.78 4.43 8.26
CA ARG A 28 1.53 3.98 9.44
C ARG A 28 2.65 3.00 9.10
N THR A 29 2.44 2.15 8.11
CA THR A 29 3.45 1.20 7.62
C THR A 29 4.64 1.94 7.00
N PHE A 30 4.38 3.01 6.24
CA PHE A 30 5.40 3.83 5.58
C PHE A 30 6.00 4.91 6.46
N SER A 31 5.55 5.04 7.71
CA SER A 31 6.18 5.93 8.68
C SER A 31 7.66 5.57 8.92
N PRO A 32 8.51 6.53 9.30
CA PRO A 32 9.93 6.28 9.60
C PRO A 32 10.15 5.17 10.64
N ALA A 33 9.21 4.99 11.58
CA ALA A 33 9.29 3.98 12.63
C ALA A 33 9.07 2.53 12.15
N ASN A 34 8.38 2.35 11.01
CA ASN A 34 7.89 1.04 10.57
C ASN A 34 8.38 0.62 9.18
N VAL A 35 8.71 1.57 8.31
CA VAL A 35 9.02 1.28 6.89
C VAL A 35 10.16 0.29 6.74
N GLU A 36 11.22 0.41 7.52
CA GLU A 36 12.34 -0.54 7.42
C GLU A 36 11.96 -1.93 7.93
N LYS A 37 11.12 -2.03 8.96
CA LYS A 37 10.59 -3.32 9.44
C LYS A 37 9.74 -3.97 8.35
N PHE A 38 8.92 -3.19 7.67
CA PHE A 38 8.08 -3.64 6.56
C PHE A 38 8.93 -4.19 5.40
N LEU A 39 9.94 -3.44 4.95
CA LEU A 39 10.86 -3.88 3.89
C LEU A 39 11.61 -5.17 4.26
N LYS A 40 12.04 -5.32 5.52
CA LYS A 40 12.63 -6.56 6.03
C LYS A 40 11.64 -7.74 5.97
N LYS A 41 10.36 -7.52 6.27
CA LYS A 41 9.33 -8.56 6.19
C LYS A 41 9.09 -9.01 4.74
N LEU A 42 8.99 -8.07 3.80
CA LEU A 42 8.89 -8.36 2.36
C LEU A 42 10.05 -9.24 1.89
N VAL A 43 11.26 -8.87 2.28
CA VAL A 43 12.48 -9.65 2.05
C VAL A 43 12.36 -11.06 2.60
N SER A 44 11.97 -11.20 3.87
CA SER A 44 11.92 -12.51 4.55
C SER A 44 10.85 -13.45 3.96
N LYS A 45 9.84 -12.90 3.31
CA LYS A 45 8.72 -13.63 2.71
C LYS A 45 8.83 -13.75 1.19
N SER A 46 9.93 -13.29 0.60
CA SER A 46 10.17 -13.25 -0.85
C SER A 46 9.00 -12.62 -1.62
N VAL A 47 8.49 -11.50 -1.11
CA VAL A 47 7.38 -10.76 -1.73
C VAL A 47 7.94 -9.59 -2.50
N ASN A 48 7.56 -9.49 -3.78
CA ASN A 48 7.85 -8.30 -4.57
C ASN A 48 7.08 -7.12 -3.97
N VAL A 49 7.78 -6.02 -3.71
CA VAL A 49 7.19 -4.87 -3.02
C VAL A 49 6.08 -4.20 -3.82
N ARG A 50 6.04 -4.35 -5.14
CA ARG A 50 4.97 -3.80 -6.00
C ARG A 50 3.73 -4.69 -6.05
N ASP A 51 3.82 -5.94 -5.60
CA ASP A 51 2.69 -6.87 -5.54
C ASP A 51 1.87 -6.59 -4.27
N PHE A 52 1.05 -5.54 -4.32
CA PHE A 52 0.26 -5.10 -3.18
C PHE A 52 -0.69 -6.19 -2.69
N GLU A 53 -1.29 -6.97 -3.59
CA GLU A 53 -2.17 -8.07 -3.17
C GLU A 53 -1.42 -9.14 -2.38
N ALA A 54 -0.21 -9.54 -2.79
CA ALA A 54 0.60 -10.45 -1.99
C ALA A 54 0.97 -9.88 -0.61
N VAL A 55 1.16 -8.57 -0.50
CA VAL A 55 1.36 -7.89 0.79
C VAL A 55 0.15 -8.08 1.71
N LEU A 56 -1.05 -7.89 1.16
CA LEU A 56 -2.31 -8.07 1.90
C LEU A 56 -2.53 -9.53 2.29
N GLN A 57 -2.39 -10.46 1.34
CA GLN A 57 -2.62 -11.89 1.58
C GLN A 57 -1.69 -12.48 2.64
N LYS A 58 -0.44 -11.98 2.70
CA LYS A 58 0.55 -12.40 3.70
C LYS A 58 0.47 -11.61 5.01
N LYS A 59 -0.55 -10.76 5.18
CA LYS A 59 -0.78 -9.94 6.37
C LYS A 59 0.45 -9.14 6.78
N LEU A 60 1.14 -8.55 5.80
CA LEU A 60 2.41 -7.87 6.07
C LEU A 60 2.21 -6.49 6.69
N LEU A 61 1.07 -5.84 6.47
CA LEU A 61 0.73 -4.57 7.10
C LEU A 61 0.48 -4.78 8.60
N GLU A 62 -0.30 -5.80 8.97
CA GLU A 62 -0.59 -6.17 10.35
C GLU A 62 0.67 -6.53 11.15
N GLN A 63 1.69 -7.08 10.49
CA GLN A 63 2.96 -7.42 11.15
C GLN A 63 3.80 -6.21 11.57
N VAL A 64 3.44 -5.00 11.14
CA VAL A 64 4.18 -3.75 11.43
C VAL A 64 3.28 -2.61 11.90
N ASP A 65 1.99 -2.66 11.60
CA ASP A 65 0.96 -1.75 12.08
C ASP A 65 0.16 -2.40 13.22
N ALA A 66 0.59 -2.13 14.45
CA ALA A 66 -0.06 -2.65 15.66
C ALA A 66 -1.53 -2.20 15.81
N THR A 67 -1.87 -1.03 15.25
CA THR A 67 -3.25 -0.51 15.26
C THR A 67 -4.15 -1.40 14.43
N LEU A 68 -3.74 -1.75 13.20
CA LEU A 68 -4.50 -2.69 12.37
C LEU A 68 -4.51 -4.08 13.01
N ALA A 69 -3.38 -4.56 13.54
CA ALA A 69 -3.30 -5.88 14.18
C ALA A 69 -4.29 -6.06 15.34
N SER A 70 -4.61 -4.98 16.06
CA SER A 70 -5.52 -4.99 17.22
C SER A 70 -6.94 -4.54 16.88
N SER A 71 -7.23 -4.20 15.61
CA SER A 71 -8.49 -3.59 15.19
C SER A 71 -9.67 -4.57 15.07
N GLY A 72 -9.42 -5.87 15.15
CA GLY A 72 -10.43 -6.91 14.89
C GLY A 72 -10.75 -7.13 13.40
N THR A 73 -10.09 -6.40 12.49
CA THR A 73 -10.16 -6.62 11.04
C THR A 73 -8.76 -6.90 10.46
N THR A 74 -8.70 -7.13 9.14
CA THR A 74 -7.46 -7.36 8.40
C THR A 74 -7.42 -6.46 7.16
N ALA A 75 -6.22 -6.16 6.67
CA ALA A 75 -6.07 -5.36 5.46
C ALA A 75 -6.72 -6.03 4.24
N VAL A 76 -6.68 -7.37 4.16
CA VAL A 76 -7.36 -8.12 3.09
C VAL A 76 -8.89 -8.02 3.19
N SER A 77 -9.47 -8.03 4.40
CA SER A 77 -10.91 -7.83 4.59
C SER A 77 -11.33 -6.41 4.19
N LEU A 78 -10.56 -5.40 4.58
CA LEU A 78 -10.79 -4.01 4.16
C LEU A 78 -10.71 -3.86 2.63
N TRP A 79 -9.71 -4.48 2.01
CA TRP A 79 -9.53 -4.50 0.56
C TRP A 79 -10.70 -5.15 -0.19
N GLN A 80 -11.23 -6.26 0.32
CA GLN A 80 -12.36 -6.97 -0.29
C GLN A 80 -13.68 -6.19 -0.20
N GLN A 81 -13.80 -5.23 0.72
CA GLN A 81 -14.97 -4.35 0.81
C GLN A 81 -14.96 -3.23 -0.22
N LEU A 82 -13.77 -2.87 -0.74
CA LEU A 82 -13.60 -1.81 -1.73
C LEU A 82 -14.18 -2.20 -3.09
N THR A 83 -14.69 -1.22 -3.84
CA THR A 83 -15.00 -1.41 -5.25
C THR A 83 -13.71 -1.54 -6.06
N VAL A 84 -13.79 -2.03 -7.30
CA VAL A 84 -12.60 -2.13 -8.19
C VAL A 84 -11.95 -0.76 -8.41
N ALA A 85 -12.76 0.30 -8.49
CA ALA A 85 -12.26 1.67 -8.61
C ALA A 85 -11.48 2.12 -7.36
N ASP A 86 -12.06 1.91 -6.17
CA ASP A 86 -11.40 2.21 -4.89
C ASP A 86 -10.12 1.37 -4.68
N GLN A 87 -10.12 0.11 -5.10
CA GLN A 87 -8.93 -0.75 -5.09
C GLN A 87 -7.82 -0.19 -5.98
N GLY A 88 -8.17 0.31 -7.17
CA GLY A 88 -7.25 0.99 -8.07
C GLY A 88 -6.59 2.19 -7.39
N GLN A 89 -7.40 3.09 -6.83
CA GLN A 89 -6.91 4.29 -6.13
C GLN A 89 -6.03 3.94 -4.91
N MET A 90 -6.39 2.92 -4.13
CA MET A 90 -5.58 2.45 -3.00
C MET A 90 -4.24 1.86 -3.44
N ARG A 91 -4.22 1.10 -4.55
CA ARG A 91 -2.98 0.55 -5.12
C ARG A 91 -2.06 1.66 -5.59
N GLU A 92 -2.60 2.65 -6.30
CA GLU A 92 -1.83 3.83 -6.73
C GLU A 92 -1.24 4.55 -5.51
N PHE A 93 -2.05 4.81 -4.49
CA PHE A 93 -1.58 5.42 -3.24
C PHE A 93 -0.40 4.63 -2.61
N TYR A 94 -0.53 3.31 -2.50
CA TYR A 94 0.54 2.45 -1.98
C TYR A 94 1.83 2.54 -2.83
N LEU A 95 1.70 2.53 -4.16
CA LEU A 95 2.84 2.64 -5.07
C LEU A 95 3.51 4.01 -4.98
N THR A 96 2.74 5.10 -4.86
CA THR A 96 3.29 6.44 -4.63
C THR A 96 4.11 6.49 -3.34
N ARG A 97 3.62 5.93 -2.24
CA ARG A 97 4.38 5.84 -0.98
C ARG A 97 5.70 5.05 -1.13
N LEU A 98 5.73 4.03 -1.98
CA LEU A 98 6.96 3.30 -2.31
C LEU A 98 7.96 4.11 -3.12
N GLU A 99 7.48 4.95 -4.03
CA GLU A 99 8.32 5.77 -4.89
C GLU A 99 8.97 6.93 -4.12
N GLU A 100 8.27 7.46 -3.12
CA GLU A 100 8.75 8.50 -2.20
C GLU A 100 9.81 8.01 -1.20
N LEU A 101 10.06 6.69 -1.13
CA LEU A 101 11.09 6.16 -0.23
C LEU A 101 12.48 6.66 -0.63
N ASP A 102 13.28 6.98 0.39
CA ASP A 102 14.68 7.37 0.21
C ASP A 102 15.46 6.34 -0.64
N ASN A 103 16.32 6.86 -1.51
CA ASN A 103 17.12 6.07 -2.42
C ASN A 103 18.05 5.08 -1.70
N GLY A 104 18.52 5.41 -0.50
CA GLY A 104 19.32 4.51 0.34
C GLY A 104 18.52 3.28 0.76
N LEU A 105 17.28 3.45 1.22
CA LEU A 105 16.39 2.33 1.56
C LEU A 105 16.08 1.47 0.33
N ARG A 106 15.73 2.10 -0.80
CA ARG A 106 15.44 1.39 -2.05
C ARG A 106 16.65 0.57 -2.55
N LYS A 107 17.86 1.12 -2.46
CA LYS A 107 19.11 0.40 -2.79
C LYS A 107 19.39 -0.75 -1.83
N LYS A 108 19.25 -0.52 -0.52
CA LYS A 108 19.46 -1.54 0.54
C LYS A 108 18.54 -2.74 0.37
N TYR A 109 17.28 -2.50 0.03
CA TYR A 109 16.26 -3.53 -0.15
C TYR A 109 15.97 -3.83 -1.64
N ASN A 110 16.92 -3.60 -2.56
CA ASN A 110 16.65 -3.69 -4.00
C ASN A 110 16.13 -5.05 -4.48
N LYS A 111 16.39 -6.15 -3.75
CA LYS A 111 15.98 -7.50 -4.15
C LYS A 111 14.47 -7.70 -4.25
N ILE A 112 13.67 -6.96 -3.47
CA ILE A 112 12.21 -7.03 -3.53
C ILE A 112 11.62 -6.13 -4.63
N TYR A 113 12.44 -5.34 -5.32
CA TYR A 113 12.02 -4.51 -6.45
C TYR A 113 12.23 -5.17 -7.81
N ARG A 114 12.97 -6.29 -7.87
CA ARG A 114 13.25 -6.98 -9.12
C ARG A 114 12.07 -7.89 -9.50
N TYR A 115 11.64 -7.80 -10.75
CA TYR A 115 11.00 -8.94 -11.40
C TYR A 115 12.13 -9.86 -11.82
N TYR A 116 11.99 -11.15 -11.51
CA TYR A 116 12.99 -12.22 -11.71
C TYR A 116 13.89 -12.03 -12.93
#